data_AF-A0A7L0EJE7-F1
#
_entry.id   AF-A0A7L0EJE7-F1
#
_cell.length_a   1.000
_cell.length_b   1.000
_cell.length_c   1.000
_cell.angle_alpha   90.00
_cell.angle_beta   90.00
_cell.angle_gamma   90.00
#
_symmetry.space_group_name_H-M   'P 1'
#
loop_
_entity.id
_entity.type
_entity.pdbx_description
1 polymer ?
#
loop_
_entity_poly.entity_id
_entity_poly.type
_entity_poly.pdbx_seq_one_letter_code
_entity_poly.pdbx_strand_id
1 'polypeptide(L)'
;PVVLPAAQEPMLLLAVTEFVANSAAFVYFTAGALRRNISSDTLPRRFPIQLRTKNMGLFVPQLQELYPDRPMELQLWARQQPLLSCHPDALHGALFGSAEAFVVLPNAIRVPAFLLNIDANVTGKPTIAGNRLRGTVKLTG
;
A
#
# COMPACT_ATOMS: atom_id res chain seq x y z
N PRO A 1 -3.07 30.19 -5.03
CA PRO A 1 -4.40 30.82 -4.88
C PRO A 1 -5.50 29.86 -5.36
N VAL A 2 -6.39 29.42 -4.46
CA VAL A 2 -7.52 28.55 -4.82
C VAL A 2 -8.66 29.45 -5.31
N VAL A 3 -9.07 29.31 -6.57
CA VAL A 3 -10.20 30.06 -7.15
C VAL A 3 -11.43 29.17 -7.13
N LEU A 4 -12.54 29.69 -6.59
CA LEU A 4 -13.77 28.93 -6.36
C LEU A 4 -14.87 29.44 -7.31
N PRO A 5 -15.55 28.56 -8.06
CA PRO A 5 -16.62 28.99 -8.94
C PRO A 5 -17.87 29.36 -8.13
N ALA A 6 -18.49 30.48 -8.47
CA ALA A 6 -19.76 30.92 -7.92
C ALA A 6 -20.90 30.07 -8.51
N ALA A 7 -21.24 28.96 -7.86
CA ALA A 7 -22.42 28.16 -8.19
C ALA A 7 -23.24 27.93 -6.91
N GLN A 8 -24.45 28.48 -6.88
CA GLN A 8 -25.52 28.33 -5.87
C GLN A 8 -25.05 28.07 -4.43
N GLU A 9 -24.91 29.17 -3.69
CA GLU A 9 -24.42 29.31 -2.31
C GLU A 9 -24.59 28.07 -1.41
N PRO A 10 -23.58 27.19 -1.34
CA PRO A 10 -23.49 26.24 -0.24
C PRO A 10 -23.25 27.00 1.07
N MET A 11 -23.93 26.61 2.16
CA MET A 11 -23.78 27.25 3.49
C MET A 11 -22.34 27.25 4.03
N LEU A 12 -21.51 26.32 3.55
CA LEU A 12 -20.10 26.22 3.88
C LEU A 12 -19.34 25.71 2.67
N LEU A 13 -18.23 26.36 2.35
CA LEU A 13 -17.30 25.90 1.34
C LEU A 13 -15.95 25.61 2.01
N LEU A 14 -15.46 24.39 1.82
CA LEU A 14 -14.20 23.92 2.37
C LEU A 14 -13.22 23.62 1.24
N ALA A 15 -12.10 24.32 1.22
CA ALA A 15 -10.98 24.02 0.33
C ALA A 15 -9.96 23.16 1.07
N VAL A 16 -9.74 21.93 0.60
CA VAL A 16 -8.69 21.03 1.10
C VAL A 16 -7.54 21.05 0.10
N THR A 17 -6.35 21.40 0.56
CA THR A 17 -5.14 21.43 -0.28
C THR A 17 -4.38 20.11 -0.19
N GLU A 18 -3.54 19.84 -1.18
CA GLU A 18 -2.63 18.70 -1.17
C GLU A 18 -1.70 18.68 0.05
N PHE A 19 -1.42 19.84 0.65
CA PHE A 19 -0.65 19.95 1.89
C PHE A 19 -1.28 19.18 3.06
N VAL A 20 -2.61 19.17 3.18
CA VAL A 20 -3.32 18.41 4.22
C VAL A 20 -3.11 16.90 4.02
N ALA A 21 -3.14 16.44 2.77
CA ALA A 21 -2.94 15.03 2.44
C ALA A 21 -1.47 14.61 2.63
N ASN A 22 -0.53 15.45 2.19
CA ASN A 22 0.91 15.22 2.32
C ASN A 22 1.39 15.25 3.77
N SER A 23 0.86 16.15 4.60
CA SER A 23 1.17 16.17 6.04
C SER A 23 0.66 14.92 6.74
N ALA A 24 -0.53 14.42 6.41
CA ALA A 24 -1.01 13.13 6.92
C ALA A 24 -0.09 11.98 6.48
N ALA A 25 0.28 11.92 5.19
CA ALA A 25 1.21 10.91 4.69
C ALA A 25 2.57 10.94 5.39
N PHE A 26 3.10 12.14 5.69
CA PHE A 26 4.31 12.32 6.48
C PHE A 26 4.18 11.75 7.89
N VAL A 27 3.11 12.08 8.61
CA VAL A 27 2.88 11.60 9.97
C VAL A 27 2.74 10.06 10.01
N TYR A 28 1.99 9.47 9.08
CA TYR A 28 1.86 8.00 9.03
C TYR A 28 3.17 7.30 8.66
N PHE A 29 3.96 7.89 7.77
CA PHE A 29 5.28 7.37 7.40
C PHE A 29 6.25 7.44 8.59
N THR A 30 6.39 8.62 9.20
CA THR A 30 7.30 8.85 10.34
C THR A 30 6.90 8.07 11.59
N ALA A 31 5.61 7.84 11.81
CA ALA A 31 5.13 6.98 12.88
C ALA A 31 5.38 5.49 12.65
N GLY A 32 5.89 5.09 11.48
CA GLY A 32 6.11 3.68 11.12
C GLY A 32 4.82 2.88 10.91
N ALA A 33 3.67 3.57 10.77
CA ALA A 33 2.37 2.94 10.60
C ALA A 33 2.20 2.32 9.20
N LEU A 34 3.00 2.74 8.23
CA LEU A 34 3.03 2.21 6.87
C LEU A 34 3.88 0.93 6.75
N ARG A 35 3.66 -0.03 7.66
CA ARG A 35 4.26 -1.37 7.64
C ARG A 35 3.18 -2.42 7.83
N ARG A 36 3.26 -3.50 7.06
CA ARG A 36 2.33 -4.62 7.15
C ARG A 36 3.08 -5.92 7.05
N ASN A 37 2.75 -6.85 7.93
CA ASN A 37 3.21 -8.22 7.84
C ASN A 37 2.07 -9.10 7.31
N ILE A 38 2.34 -9.90 6.29
CA ILE A 38 1.40 -10.83 5.68
C ILE A 38 2.01 -12.22 5.78
N SER A 39 1.42 -13.05 6.62
CA SER A 39 1.78 -14.46 6.78
C SER A 39 0.77 -15.35 6.07
N SER A 40 1.15 -16.60 5.82
CA SER A 40 0.30 -17.57 5.10
C SER A 40 -1.11 -17.78 5.68
N ASP A 41 -1.29 -17.58 6.99
CA ASP A 41 -2.55 -17.67 7.72
C ASP A 41 -3.43 -16.41 7.60
N THR A 42 -2.82 -15.24 7.37
CA THR A 42 -3.57 -13.98 7.18
C THR A 42 -4.20 -13.87 5.79
N LEU A 43 -3.75 -14.70 4.84
CA LEU A 43 -4.30 -14.73 3.49
C LEU A 43 -5.64 -15.49 3.44
N PRO A 44 -6.67 -14.93 2.78
CA PRO A 44 -7.90 -15.65 2.55
C PRO A 44 -7.62 -16.95 1.78
N ARG A 45 -8.26 -18.06 2.19
CA ARG A 45 -8.11 -19.36 1.50
C ARG A 45 -8.48 -19.32 0.01
N ARG A 46 -9.29 -18.34 -0.40
CA ARG A 46 -9.70 -18.11 -1.80
C ARG A 46 -8.67 -17.36 -2.64
N PHE A 47 -7.61 -16.84 -2.02
CA PHE A 47 -6.57 -16.13 -2.75
C PHE A 47 -5.77 -17.14 -3.60
N PRO A 48 -5.60 -16.89 -4.91
CA PRO A 48 -5.07 -17.89 -5.84
C PRO A 48 -3.61 -18.26 -5.56
N ILE A 49 -2.87 -17.36 -4.91
CA ILE A 49 -1.44 -17.51 -4.62
C ILE A 49 -1.24 -17.59 -3.11
N GLN A 50 -1.28 -18.79 -2.54
CA GLN A 50 -0.92 -18.92 -1.11
C GLN A 50 0.57 -18.65 -0.92
N LEU A 51 0.95 -17.99 0.19
CA LEU A 51 2.33 -17.74 0.58
C LEU A 51 3.03 -19.03 1.04
N ARG A 52 3.36 -19.87 0.07
CA ARG A 52 4.12 -21.11 0.22
C ARG A 52 5.20 -21.17 -0.85
N THR A 53 6.37 -21.71 -0.51
CA THR A 53 7.47 -21.89 -1.47
C THR A 53 7.06 -22.75 -2.66
N LYS A 54 6.17 -23.73 -2.46
CA LYS A 54 5.59 -24.55 -3.55
C LYS A 54 4.87 -23.72 -4.60
N ASN A 55 4.09 -22.73 -4.18
CA ASN A 55 3.37 -21.85 -5.10
C ASN A 55 4.30 -20.80 -5.70
N MET A 56 5.32 -20.37 -4.95
CA MET A 56 6.35 -19.47 -5.46
C MET A 56 7.35 -20.15 -6.39
N GLY A 57 7.45 -21.49 -6.39
CA GLY A 57 8.31 -22.24 -7.29
C GLY A 57 8.02 -21.97 -8.78
N LEU A 58 6.80 -21.52 -9.11
CA LEU A 58 6.46 -21.08 -10.47
C LEU A 58 7.19 -19.78 -10.88
N PHE A 59 7.48 -18.91 -9.92
CA PHE A 59 8.14 -17.62 -10.14
C PHE A 59 9.64 -17.68 -9.81
N VAL A 60 10.01 -18.42 -8.76
CA VAL A 60 11.38 -18.54 -8.25
C VAL A 60 11.65 -20.02 -7.93
N PRO A 61 12.09 -20.82 -8.92
CA PRO A 61 12.25 -22.27 -8.75
C PRO A 61 13.27 -22.65 -7.68
N GLN A 62 14.32 -21.83 -7.48
CA GLN A 62 15.36 -22.09 -6.47
C GLN A 62 14.80 -22.12 -5.04
N LEU A 63 13.69 -21.41 -4.76
CA LEU A 63 13.06 -21.44 -3.44
C LEU A 63 12.44 -22.79 -3.13
N GLN A 64 11.85 -23.44 -4.13
CA GLN A 64 11.23 -24.75 -3.95
C GLN A 64 12.28 -25.86 -3.83
N GLU A 65 13.43 -25.72 -4.50
CA GLU A 65 14.56 -26.65 -4.39
C GLU A 65 15.23 -26.59 -3.01
N LEU A 66 15.51 -25.39 -2.51
CA LEU A 66 16.18 -25.19 -1.21
C LEU A 66 15.23 -25.40 -0.02
N TYR A 67 13.97 -24.99 -0.15
CA TYR A 67 12.98 -25.00 0.92
C TYR A 67 11.63 -25.57 0.44
N PRO A 68 11.50 -26.90 0.27
CA PRO A 68 10.30 -27.49 -0.31
C PRO A 68 9.07 -27.37 0.61
N ASP A 69 7.96 -26.84 0.05
CA ASP A 69 6.64 -26.67 0.70
C ASP A 69 6.70 -26.03 2.10
N ARG A 70 7.47 -24.94 2.23
CA ARG A 70 7.58 -24.16 3.45
C ARG A 70 6.63 -22.96 3.43
N PRO A 71 6.07 -22.58 4.59
CA PRO A 71 5.30 -21.35 4.71
C PRO A 71 6.21 -20.13 4.51
N MET A 72 5.67 -19.11 3.86
CA MET A 72 6.34 -17.84 3.65
C MET A 72 5.63 -16.71 4.40
N GLU A 73 6.41 -15.69 4.73
CA GLU A 73 5.98 -14.45 5.35
C GLU A 73 6.43 -13.29 4.45
N LEU A 74 5.58 -12.32 4.20
CA LEU A 74 5.85 -11.15 3.37
C LEU A 74 5.74 -9.90 4.24
N GLN A 75 6.85 -9.19 4.41
CA GLN A 75 6.88 -7.94 5.14
C GLN A 75 6.90 -6.77 4.16
N LEU A 76 5.89 -5.92 4.24
CA LEU A 76 5.76 -4.72 3.43
C LEU A 76 6.02 -3.49 4.28
N TRP A 77 6.76 -2.53 3.75
CA TRP A 77 6.94 -1.22 4.37
C TRP A 77 7.05 -0.12 3.33
N ALA A 78 6.72 1.11 3.72
CA ALA A 78 7.02 2.29 2.92
C ALA A 78 8.52 2.60 2.98
N ARG A 79 9.18 2.74 1.82
CA ARG A 79 10.57 3.21 1.72
C ARG A 79 10.67 4.72 1.84
N GLN A 80 9.67 5.42 1.31
CA GLN A 80 9.63 6.87 1.29
C GLN A 80 8.21 7.34 1.59
N GLN A 81 8.10 8.61 1.97
CA GLN A 81 6.82 9.26 2.20
C GLN A 81 5.98 9.21 0.91
N PRO A 82 4.71 8.76 0.98
CA PRO A 82 3.75 8.92 -0.12
C PRO A 82 3.57 10.38 -0.48
N LEU A 83 3.66 10.71 -1.76
CA LEU A 83 3.41 12.05 -2.27
C LEU A 83 2.03 12.07 -2.94
N LEU A 84 1.21 13.05 -2.60
CA LEU A 84 -0.14 13.25 -3.12
C LEU A 84 -0.22 14.63 -3.77
N SER A 85 -0.78 14.70 -4.98
CA SER A 85 -1.01 15.94 -5.72
C SER A 85 -2.48 16.07 -6.12
N CYS A 86 -3.05 17.26 -5.91
CA CYS A 86 -4.44 17.53 -6.27
C CYS A 86 -4.52 18.05 -7.70
N HIS A 87 -5.11 17.28 -8.61
CA HIS A 87 -5.48 17.76 -9.95
C HIS A 87 -6.99 17.99 -10.06
N PRO A 88 -7.45 18.82 -11.02
CA PRO A 88 -8.88 19.05 -11.24
C PRO A 88 -9.68 17.77 -11.51
N ASP A 89 -9.05 16.79 -12.16
CA ASP A 89 -9.70 15.54 -12.55
C ASP A 89 -9.73 14.49 -11.42
N ALA A 90 -8.64 14.42 -10.65
CA ALA A 90 -8.46 13.44 -9.56
C ALA A 90 -7.32 13.84 -8.61
N LEU A 91 -7.30 13.20 -7.44
CA LEU A 91 -6.11 13.16 -6.60
C LEU A 91 -5.14 12.14 -7.21
N HIS A 92 -3.91 12.54 -7.48
CA HIS A 92 -2.85 11.63 -7.89
C HIS A 92 -1.90 11.40 -6.72
N GLY A 93 -1.23 10.27 -6.72
CA GLY A 93 -0.23 9.97 -5.72
C GLY A 93 0.80 8.98 -6.19
N ALA A 94 1.96 9.01 -5.55
CA ALA A 94 3.03 8.04 -5.74
C ALA A 94 3.30 7.31 -4.42
N LEU A 95 3.29 5.97 -4.49
CA LEU A 95 3.59 5.08 -3.38
C LEU A 95 4.93 4.39 -3.65
N PHE A 96 5.84 4.51 -2.69
CA PHE A 96 7.17 3.90 -2.74
C PHE A 96 7.28 2.90 -1.60
N GLY A 97 7.00 1.64 -1.91
CA GLY A 97 7.04 0.51 -0.98
C GLY A 97 8.22 -0.42 -1.22
N SER A 98 8.50 -1.26 -0.24
CA SER A 98 9.27 -2.48 -0.39
C SER A 98 8.49 -3.64 0.21
N ALA A 99 8.69 -4.82 -0.37
CA ALA A 99 8.16 -6.07 0.13
C ALA A 99 9.29 -7.09 0.19
N GLU A 100 9.61 -7.57 1.39
CA GLU A 100 10.60 -8.62 1.60
C GLU A 100 9.91 -9.91 1.96
N ALA A 101 10.27 -10.96 1.22
CA ALA A 101 9.75 -12.29 1.45
C ALA A 101 10.72 -13.10 2.32
N PHE A 102 10.18 -13.82 3.29
CA PHE A 102 10.91 -14.70 4.18
C PHE A 102 10.36 -16.11 4.09
N VAL A 103 11.24 -17.10 4.10
CA VAL A 103 10.88 -18.51 4.33
C VAL A 103 10.94 -18.78 5.83
N VAL A 104 9.87 -19.36 6.37
CA VAL A 104 9.80 -19.73 7.78
C VAL A 104 10.24 -21.19 7.92
N LEU A 105 11.39 -21.38 8.58
CA LEU A 105 11.94 -22.69 8.92
C LEU A 105 11.19 -23.31 10.11
N PRO A 106 11.24 -24.64 10.28
CA PRO A 106 10.57 -25.31 11.40
C PRO A 106 11.11 -24.88 12.77
N ASN A 107 12.32 -24.34 12.82
CA ASN A 107 12.92 -23.77 14.03
C ASN A 107 12.44 -22.33 14.31
N ALA A 108 11.36 -21.87 13.66
CA ALA A 108 10.85 -20.49 13.68
C ALA A 108 11.85 -19.41 13.18
N ILE A 109 12.93 -19.83 12.54
CA ILE A 109 13.91 -18.94 11.92
C ILE A 109 13.34 -18.43 10.59
N ARG A 110 13.44 -17.12 10.37
CA ARG A 110 13.05 -16.46 9.12
C ARG A 110 14.28 -16.27 8.24
N VAL A 111 14.29 -16.89 7.07
CA VAL A 111 15.36 -16.73 6.08
C VAL A 111 14.89 -15.78 4.99
N PRO A 112 15.59 -14.65 4.74
CA PRO A 112 15.23 -13.75 3.65
C PRO A 112 15.37 -14.48 2.31
N ALA A 113 14.32 -14.42 1.50
CA ALA A 113 14.24 -15.05 0.19
C ALA A 113 14.57 -14.06 -0.92
N PHE A 114 13.83 -12.95 -0.97
CA PHE A 114 14.01 -11.89 -1.96
C PHE A 114 13.38 -10.57 -1.47
N LEU A 115 13.84 -9.48 -2.04
CA LEU A 115 13.34 -8.13 -1.80
C LEU A 115 12.75 -7.56 -3.10
N LEU A 116 11.53 -7.04 -3.02
CA LEU A 116 10.85 -6.35 -4.12
C LEU A 116 10.71 -4.87 -3.78
N ASN A 117 11.09 -4.01 -4.73
CA ASN A 117 10.81 -2.59 -4.66
C ASN A 117 9.56 -2.30 -5.49
N ILE A 118 8.57 -1.67 -4.86
CA ILE A 118 7.26 -1.40 -5.44
C ILE A 118 7.12 0.11 -5.57
N ASP A 119 7.12 0.59 -6.81
CA ASP A 119 6.82 1.98 -7.14
C ASP A 119 5.50 1.99 -7.91
N ALA A 120 4.46 2.57 -7.31
CA ALA A 120 3.12 2.54 -7.87
C ALA A 120 2.49 3.93 -7.85
N ASN A 121 1.92 4.32 -8.98
CA ASN A 121 1.08 5.51 -9.03
C ASN A 121 -0.34 5.13 -8.62
N VAL A 122 -0.96 6.00 -7.84
CA VAL A 122 -2.33 5.86 -7.39
C VAL A 122 -3.14 7.07 -7.81
N THR A 123 -4.43 6.84 -8.02
CA THR A 123 -5.42 7.89 -8.23
C THR A 123 -6.53 7.73 -7.22
N GLY A 124 -7.16 8.83 -6.84
CA GLY A 124 -8.19 8.81 -5.81
C GLY A 124 -9.20 9.91 -5.99
N LYS A 125 -10.37 9.69 -5.41
CA LYS A 125 -11.44 10.69 -5.36
C LYS A 125 -11.82 10.97 -3.92
N PRO A 126 -11.66 12.21 -3.43
CA PRO A 126 -12.17 12.59 -2.12
C PRO A 126 -13.69 12.65 -2.16
N THR A 127 -14.33 12.22 -1.08
CA THR A 127 -15.78 12.25 -0.89
C THR A 127 -16.09 12.68 0.54
N ILE A 128 -17.19 13.39 0.76
CA ILE A 128 -17.63 13.76 2.11
C ILE A 128 -18.86 12.90 2.42
N ALA A 129 -18.80 12.12 3.48
CA ALA A 129 -19.93 11.33 3.95
C ALA A 129 -19.98 11.28 5.48
N GLY A 130 -21.12 11.67 6.05
CA GLY A 130 -21.34 11.70 7.49
C GLY A 130 -20.39 12.65 8.23
N ASN A 131 -20.20 13.87 7.72
CA ASN A 131 -19.28 14.88 8.25
C ASN A 131 -17.82 14.42 8.36
N ARG A 132 -17.40 13.44 7.55
CA ARG A 132 -16.02 12.97 7.46
C ARG A 132 -15.51 13.09 6.03
N LEU A 133 -14.28 13.59 5.90
CA LEU A 133 -13.54 13.51 4.64
C LEU A 133 -13.10 12.05 4.46
N ARG A 134 -13.56 11.45 3.36
CA ARG A 134 -13.22 10.10 2.93
C ARG A 134 -12.51 10.18 1.59
N GLY A 135 -11.82 9.12 1.23
CA GLY A 135 -11.18 9.00 -0.07
C GLY A 135 -11.22 7.57 -0.55
N THR A 136 -11.41 7.39 -1.85
CA THR A 136 -11.10 6.12 -2.51
C THR A 136 -9.71 6.23 -3.12
N VAL A 137 -8.97 5.11 -3.09
CA VAL A 137 -7.66 5.00 -3.72
C VAL A 137 -7.73 3.84 -4.71
N LYS A 138 -7.23 4.07 -5.91
CA LYS A 138 -7.15 3.11 -6.99
C LYS A 138 -5.71 3.08 -7.50
N LEU A 139 -5.15 1.88 -7.64
CA LEU A 139 -3.85 1.73 -8.30
C LEU A 139 -4.03 2.03 -9.80
N THR A 140 -3.16 2.88 -10.33
CA THR A 140 -3.03 3.10 -11.78
C THR A 140 -2.03 2.06 -12.28
N GLY A 141 -2.53 1.11 -13.06
CA GLY A 141 -1.76 0.04 -13.70
C GLY A 141 -1.80 0.17 -15.21
#